data_AF-A0A2P4TH35-F1
#
_entry.id   AF-A0A2P4TH35-F1
#
_cell.length_a   1.000
_cell.length_b   1.000
_cell.length_c   1.000
_cell.angle_alpha   90.00
_cell.angle_beta   90.00
_cell.angle_gamma   90.00
#
_symmetry.space_group_name_H-M   'P 1'
#
loop_
_entity.id
_entity.type
_entity.pdbx_description
1 polymer ?
#
loop_
_entity_poly.entity_id
_entity_poly.type
_entity_poly.pdbx_seq_one_letter_code
_entity_poly.pdbx_strand_id
1 'polypeptide(L)'
;MDHHCPWVNNCIGFSNYKFFLLFLAYSLLYCLYIAATVFKYFIKYWTGELTNGRSKFHILFLLFLAVMFFVSLMFLFGYHCWLVSRNRSTLEAFSTPIFQNGPDKNGFNLGFVKNLQQVFGEEKKLWLLPIASSQGDGHFFPMRALCEAQNPLLSNEEQWEDDGIDEEPHGK
;
A
#
# COMPACT_ATOMS: atom_id res chain seq x y z
N MET A 1 9.28 7.44 3.52
CA MET A 1 9.91 6.11 3.54
C MET A 1 8.85 5.08 3.85
N ASP A 2 8.91 3.87 3.29
CA ASP A 2 7.97 2.79 3.63
C ASP A 2 8.54 1.86 4.71
N HIS A 3 9.65 1.18 4.42
CA HIS A 3 10.35 0.32 5.38
C HIS A 3 11.79 0.02 4.89
N HIS A 4 12.65 -0.52 5.75
CA HIS A 4 13.89 -1.14 5.30
C HIS A 4 13.63 -2.62 5.03
N CYS A 5 13.93 -3.09 3.81
CA CYS A 5 13.67 -4.46 3.41
C CYS A 5 14.99 -5.25 3.33
N PRO A 6 15.25 -6.18 4.28
CA PRO A 6 16.49 -6.95 4.28
C PRO A 6 16.64 -7.83 3.03
N TRP A 7 15.53 -8.29 2.45
CA TRP A 7 15.50 -9.19 1.29
C TRP A 7 16.04 -8.57 0.01
N VAL A 8 15.96 -7.25 -0.12
CA VAL A 8 16.55 -6.49 -1.23
C VAL A 8 17.74 -5.64 -0.79
N ASN A 9 18.15 -5.77 0.48
CA ASN A 9 19.23 -5.01 1.10
C ASN A 9 19.14 -3.50 0.84
N ASN A 10 17.93 -2.93 0.91
CA ASN A 10 17.69 -1.52 0.62
C ASN A 10 16.44 -1.00 1.34
N CYS A 11 16.38 0.31 1.52
CA CYS A 11 15.17 0.99 1.95
C CYS A 11 14.16 1.05 0.80
N ILE A 12 12.90 0.74 1.12
CA ILE A 12 11.75 0.93 0.25
C ILE A 12 11.14 2.30 0.55
N GLY A 13 10.93 3.11 -0.47
CA GLY A 13 10.42 4.47 -0.37
C GLY A 13 10.02 5.02 -1.73
N PHE A 14 9.95 6.35 -1.84
CA PHE A 14 9.37 7.03 -2.99
C PHE A 14 9.93 6.55 -4.35
N SER A 15 11.25 6.48 -4.48
CA SER A 15 11.94 6.19 -5.74
C SER A 15 11.84 4.74 -6.21
N ASN A 16 11.51 3.79 -5.33
CA ASN A 16 11.53 2.37 -5.64
C ASN A 16 10.26 1.59 -5.21
N TYR A 17 9.25 2.26 -4.64
CA TYR A 17 8.04 1.58 -4.18
C TYR A 17 7.31 0.87 -5.31
N LYS A 18 7.19 1.50 -6.49
CA LYS A 18 6.65 0.85 -7.70
C LYS A 18 7.40 -0.44 -8.04
N PHE A 19 8.74 -0.40 -8.03
CA PHE A 19 9.56 -1.56 -8.36
C PHE A 19 9.39 -2.68 -7.34
N PHE A 20 9.26 -2.33 -6.06
CA PHE A 20 8.96 -3.30 -5.00
C PHE A 20 7.60 -3.97 -5.20
N LEU A 21 6.54 -3.22 -5.53
CA LEU A 21 5.22 -3.79 -5.83
C LEU A 21 5.26 -4.73 -7.03
N LEU A 22 5.96 -4.35 -8.09
CA LEU A 22 6.15 -5.20 -9.28
C LEU A 22 6.97 -6.45 -8.94
N PHE A 23 8.01 -6.32 -8.12
CA PHE A 23 8.78 -7.46 -7.62
C PHE A 23 7.90 -8.46 -6.87
N LEU A 24 7.02 -7.99 -5.97
CA LEU A 24 6.07 -8.86 -5.27
C LEU A 24 5.07 -9.53 -6.22
N ALA A 25 4.47 -8.76 -7.13
CA ALA A 25 3.51 -9.28 -8.10
C ALA A 25 4.12 -10.35 -9.02
N TYR A 26 5.30 -10.07 -9.59
CA TYR A 26 5.99 -11.01 -10.47
C TYR A 26 6.51 -12.23 -9.72
N SER A 27 6.96 -12.08 -8.48
CA SER A 27 7.36 -13.22 -7.64
C SER A 27 6.17 -14.14 -7.36
N LEU A 28 4.98 -13.57 -7.06
CA LEU A 28 3.76 -14.32 -6.85
C LEU A 28 3.33 -15.08 -8.13
N LEU A 29 3.37 -14.42 -9.29
CA LEU A 29 3.10 -15.06 -10.58
C LEU A 29 4.11 -16.18 -10.89
N TYR A 30 5.38 -15.97 -10.59
CA TYR A 30 6.43 -16.97 -10.80
C TYR A 30 6.24 -18.19 -9.90
N CYS A 31 5.95 -18.00 -8.61
CA CYS A 31 5.63 -19.10 -7.70
C CYS A 31 4.37 -19.86 -8.16
N LEU A 32 3.33 -19.16 -8.61
CA LEU A 32 2.13 -19.79 -9.16
C LEU A 32 2.43 -20.61 -10.42
N TYR A 33 3.22 -20.06 -11.33
CA TYR A 33 3.65 -20.76 -12.55
C TYR A 33 4.43 -22.04 -12.23
N ILE A 34 5.41 -21.97 -11.31
CA ILE A 34 6.14 -23.15 -10.85
C ILE A 34 5.20 -24.16 -10.22
N ALA A 35 4.35 -23.74 -9.29
CA ALA A 35 3.43 -24.65 -8.60
C ALA A 35 2.51 -25.36 -9.60
N ALA A 36 1.88 -24.62 -10.51
CA ALA A 36 0.97 -25.18 -11.52
C ALA A 36 1.67 -26.17 -12.48
N THR A 37 2.88 -25.82 -12.95
CA THR A 37 3.62 -26.68 -13.89
C THR A 37 4.20 -27.93 -13.21
N VAL A 38 4.74 -27.78 -12.00
CA VAL A 38 5.32 -28.88 -11.21
C VAL A 38 4.24 -29.81 -10.65
N PHE A 39 3.05 -29.31 -10.34
CA PHE A 39 1.94 -30.12 -9.81
C PHE A 39 1.58 -31.30 -10.72
N LYS A 40 1.62 -31.11 -12.05
CA LYS A 40 1.44 -32.22 -13.01
C LYS A 40 2.45 -33.34 -12.79
N TYR A 41 3.72 -33.01 -12.60
CA TYR A 41 4.78 -34.00 -12.37
C TYR A 41 4.69 -34.62 -10.97
N PHE A 42 4.26 -33.85 -9.97
CA PHE A 42 3.95 -34.36 -8.64
C PHE A 42 2.92 -35.50 -8.72
N ILE A 43 1.82 -35.30 -9.44
CA ILE A 43 0.79 -36.34 -9.65
C ILE A 43 1.37 -37.57 -10.35
N LYS A 44 2.20 -37.39 -11.39
CA LYS A 44 2.86 -38.51 -12.07
C LYS A 44 3.79 -39.33 -11.16
N TYR A 45 4.51 -38.68 -10.26
CA TYR A 45 5.33 -39.36 -9.25
C TYR A 45 4.49 -40.06 -8.18
N TRP A 46 3.33 -39.50 -7.83
CA TRP A 46 2.44 -40.05 -6.82
C TRP A 46 1.65 -41.26 -7.32
N THR A 47 1.28 -41.25 -8.60
CA THR A 47 0.57 -42.35 -9.29
C THR A 47 1.49 -43.48 -9.76
N GLY A 48 2.80 -43.31 -9.66
CA GLY A 48 3.78 -44.33 -10.04
C GLY A 48 4.10 -44.37 -11.54
N GLU A 49 3.67 -43.38 -12.34
CA GLU A 49 3.99 -43.28 -13.77
C GLU A 49 5.49 -42.98 -14.02
N LEU A 50 6.17 -42.38 -13.05
CA LEU A 50 7.58 -42.01 -13.15
C LEU A 50 8.44 -42.77 -12.13
N THR A 51 9.62 -43.21 -12.56
CA THR A 51 10.57 -43.93 -11.71
C THR A 51 11.14 -43.03 -10.62
N ASN A 52 11.18 -43.53 -9.38
CA ASN A 52 11.78 -42.82 -8.25
C ASN A 52 13.27 -42.56 -8.51
N GLY A 53 13.69 -41.30 -8.36
CA GLY A 53 15.06 -40.87 -8.56
C GLY A 53 15.28 -39.45 -8.03
N ARG A 54 16.44 -38.86 -8.30
CA ARG A 54 16.80 -37.49 -7.85
C ARG A 54 15.76 -36.43 -8.23
N SER A 55 15.16 -36.56 -9.42
CA SER A 55 14.11 -35.65 -9.92
C SER A 55 12.86 -35.61 -9.04
N LYS A 56 12.49 -36.72 -8.37
CA LYS A 56 11.35 -36.76 -7.45
C LYS A 56 11.58 -35.81 -6.26
N PHE A 57 12.78 -35.84 -5.68
CA PHE A 57 13.16 -34.95 -4.59
C PHE A 57 13.12 -33.48 -5.04
N HIS A 58 13.71 -33.15 -6.19
CA HIS A 58 13.72 -31.79 -6.70
C HIS A 58 12.30 -31.26 -6.99
N ILE A 59 11.41 -32.08 -7.56
CA ILE A 59 10.02 -31.69 -7.83
C ILE A 59 9.25 -31.45 -6.53
N LEU A 60 9.36 -32.36 -5.55
CA LEU A 60 8.71 -32.17 -4.25
C LEU A 60 9.21 -30.92 -3.54
N PHE A 61 10.53 -30.72 -3.54
CA PHE A 61 11.16 -29.55 -2.93
C PHE A 61 10.75 -28.24 -3.62
N LEU A 62 10.77 -28.21 -4.95
CA LEU A 62 10.35 -27.04 -5.72
C LEU A 62 8.87 -26.72 -5.50
N LEU A 63 7.99 -27.73 -5.46
CA LEU A 63 6.57 -27.52 -5.18
C LEU A 63 6.36 -26.94 -3.78
N PHE A 64 7.03 -27.51 -2.77
CA PHE A 64 6.94 -27.04 -1.39
C PHE A 64 7.41 -25.59 -1.25
N LEU A 65 8.59 -25.27 -1.79
CA LEU A 65 9.12 -23.91 -1.76
C LEU A 65 8.21 -22.92 -2.52
N ALA A 66 7.72 -23.30 -3.70
CA ALA A 66 6.84 -22.44 -4.49
C ALA A 66 5.55 -22.13 -3.74
N VAL A 67 4.91 -23.12 -3.12
CA VAL A 67 3.68 -22.92 -2.33
C VAL A 67 3.95 -22.09 -1.08
N MET A 68 5.02 -22.36 -0.34
CA MET A 68 5.40 -21.60 0.85
C MET A 68 5.60 -20.11 0.52
N PHE A 69 6.43 -19.80 -0.47
CA PHE A 69 6.67 -18.42 -0.88
C PHE A 69 5.41 -17.78 -1.47
N PHE A 70 4.61 -18.51 -2.25
CA PHE A 70 3.35 -17.99 -2.79
C PHE A 70 2.42 -17.50 -1.68
N VAL A 71 2.20 -18.31 -0.64
CA VAL A 71 1.32 -17.94 0.48
C VAL A 71 1.88 -16.72 1.22
N SER A 72 3.17 -16.70 1.56
CA SER A 72 3.78 -15.55 2.24
C SER A 72 3.71 -14.27 1.40
N LEU A 73 4.02 -14.35 0.12
CA LEU A 73 3.97 -13.22 -0.81
C LEU A 73 2.54 -12.74 -1.06
N MET A 74 1.55 -13.63 -1.07
CA MET A 74 0.15 -13.26 -1.22
C MET A 74 -0.32 -12.33 -0.09
N PHE A 75 0.03 -12.63 1.16
CA PHE A 75 -0.31 -11.77 2.29
C PHE A 75 0.42 -10.42 2.21
N LEU A 76 1.73 -10.43 1.90
CA LEU A 76 2.52 -9.22 1.80
C LEU A 76 2.04 -8.32 0.65
N PHE A 77 1.84 -8.89 -0.53
CA PHE A 77 1.33 -8.17 -1.70
C PHE A 77 -0.08 -7.64 -1.46
N GLY A 78 -0.97 -8.44 -0.86
CA GLY A 78 -2.33 -8.00 -0.50
C GLY A 78 -2.32 -6.81 0.46
N TYR A 79 -1.45 -6.85 1.49
CA TYR A 79 -1.27 -5.74 2.41
C TYR A 79 -0.79 -4.46 1.71
N HIS A 80 0.22 -4.56 0.84
CA HIS A 80 0.70 -3.40 0.09
C HIS A 80 -0.31 -2.88 -0.94
N CYS A 81 -1.10 -3.75 -1.58
CA CYS A 81 -2.23 -3.34 -2.41
C CYS A 81 -3.25 -2.52 -1.61
N TRP A 82 -3.56 -2.93 -0.38
CA TRP A 82 -4.41 -2.14 0.52
C TRP A 82 -3.77 -0.80 0.88
N LEU A 83 -2.47 -0.75 1.20
CA LEU A 83 -1.75 0.50 1.49
C LEU A 83 -1.80 1.48 0.31
N VAL A 84 -1.48 1.00 -0.90
CA VAL A 84 -1.55 1.81 -2.14
C VAL A 84 -2.97 2.32 -2.36
N SER A 85 -3.99 1.48 -2.15
CA SER A 85 -5.39 1.89 -2.32
C SER A 85 -5.80 3.03 -1.39
N ARG A 86 -5.11 3.21 -0.25
CA ARG A 86 -5.37 4.24 0.76
C ARG A 86 -4.34 5.37 0.77
N ASN A 87 -3.34 5.31 -0.12
CA ASN A 87 -2.17 6.20 -0.16
C ASN A 87 -1.50 6.33 1.20
N ARG A 88 -1.03 5.21 1.75
CA ARG A 88 -0.33 5.15 3.03
C ARG A 88 0.97 4.39 2.89
N SER A 89 1.99 4.83 3.60
CA SER A 89 3.15 3.99 3.88
C SER A 89 2.86 2.98 5.00
N THR A 90 3.70 1.95 5.11
CA THR A 90 3.67 1.00 6.23
C THR A 90 3.81 1.74 7.57
N LEU A 91 4.70 2.73 7.67
CA LEU A 91 4.87 3.55 8.87
C LEU A 91 3.59 4.31 9.22
N GLU A 92 2.94 4.96 8.25
CA GLU A 92 1.69 5.69 8.47
C GLU A 92 0.52 4.79 8.86
N ALA A 93 0.56 3.51 8.45
CA ALA A 93 -0.46 2.54 8.84
C ALA A 93 -0.40 2.24 10.36
N PHE A 94 0.82 2.15 10.91
CA PHE A 94 1.07 1.92 12.34
C PHE A 94 0.99 3.21 13.17
N SER A 95 1.49 4.32 12.64
CA SER A 95 1.57 5.62 13.32
C SER A 95 0.90 6.68 12.47
N THR A 96 -0.28 7.13 12.92
CA THR A 96 -1.07 8.14 12.20
C THR A 96 -0.28 9.44 12.03
N PRO A 97 -0.13 9.98 10.81
CA PRO A 97 0.48 11.28 10.61
C PRO A 97 -0.36 12.40 11.24
N ILE A 98 0.31 13.37 11.84
CA ILE A 98 -0.30 14.53 12.50
C ILE A 98 -0.26 15.70 11.54
N PHE A 99 -1.42 16.25 11.22
CA PHE A 99 -1.58 17.46 10.41
C PHE A 99 -1.97 18.65 11.30
N GLN A 100 -2.13 19.83 10.71
CA GLN A 100 -2.58 21.03 11.43
C GLN A 100 -3.90 20.80 12.19
N ASN A 101 -4.81 20.02 11.61
CA ASN A 101 -6.12 19.72 12.19
C ASN A 101 -6.12 18.45 13.07
N GLY A 102 -4.93 17.94 13.42
CA GLY A 102 -4.76 16.74 14.22
C GLY A 102 -4.44 15.47 13.41
N PRO A 103 -4.49 14.29 14.04
CA PRO A 103 -4.15 13.02 13.41
C PRO A 103 -5.18 12.59 12.34
N ASP A 104 -4.74 12.37 11.10
CA ASP A 104 -5.62 11.87 10.02
C ASP A 104 -4.96 10.75 9.22
N LYS A 105 -5.42 9.50 9.39
CA LYS A 105 -4.90 8.36 8.59
C LYS A 105 -5.19 8.49 7.09
N ASN A 106 -6.11 9.36 6.68
CA ASN A 106 -6.51 9.58 5.29
C ASN A 106 -6.00 10.92 4.73
N GLY A 107 -5.08 11.60 5.41
CA GLY A 107 -4.60 12.93 5.00
C GLY A 107 -4.05 12.96 3.56
N PHE A 108 -3.44 11.88 3.09
CA PHE A 108 -2.92 11.74 1.71
C PHE A 108 -3.84 10.95 0.77
N ASN A 109 -5.01 10.51 1.23
CA ASN A 109 -5.90 9.69 0.41
C ASN A 109 -6.71 10.57 -0.56
N LEU A 110 -6.44 10.43 -1.86
CA LEU A 110 -7.07 11.18 -2.95
C LEU A 110 -8.17 10.40 -3.69
N GLY A 111 -8.51 9.20 -3.20
CA GLY A 111 -9.36 8.25 -3.88
C GLY A 111 -8.57 7.21 -4.70
N PHE A 112 -9.16 6.03 -4.87
CA PHE A 112 -8.49 4.82 -5.34
C PHE A 112 -7.66 5.01 -6.62
N VAL A 113 -8.23 5.62 -7.65
CA VAL A 113 -7.58 5.80 -8.96
C VAL A 113 -6.38 6.75 -8.84
N LYS A 114 -6.55 7.89 -8.15
CA LYS A 114 -5.48 8.87 -7.97
C LYS A 114 -4.36 8.31 -7.12
N ASN A 115 -4.69 7.54 -6.07
CA ASN A 115 -3.68 6.87 -5.23
C ASN A 115 -2.84 5.88 -6.04
N LEU A 116 -3.45 5.10 -6.93
CA LEU A 116 -2.71 4.22 -7.85
C LEU A 116 -1.83 5.03 -8.81
N GLN A 117 -2.35 6.13 -9.38
CA GLN A 117 -1.60 6.98 -10.29
C GLN A 117 -0.40 7.65 -9.62
N GLN A 118 -0.46 7.96 -8.32
CA GLN A 118 0.68 8.48 -7.57
C GLN A 118 1.87 7.50 -7.60
N VAL A 119 1.62 6.19 -7.59
CA VAL A 119 2.67 5.15 -7.59
C VAL A 119 3.01 4.67 -9.00
N PHE A 120 2.02 4.46 -9.87
CA PHE A 120 2.21 3.84 -11.18
C PHE A 120 2.25 4.83 -12.34
N GLY A 121 1.90 6.09 -12.10
CA GLY A 121 1.81 7.14 -13.13
C GLY A 121 0.50 7.12 -13.91
N GLU A 122 0.33 8.08 -14.80
CA GLU A 122 -0.87 8.21 -15.65
C GLU A 122 -0.85 7.24 -16.83
N GLU A 123 0.33 6.96 -17.35
CA GLU A 123 0.53 6.08 -18.50
C GLU A 123 0.36 4.60 -18.12
N LYS A 124 -0.86 4.08 -18.29
CA LYS A 124 -1.21 2.69 -17.99
C LYS A 124 -0.33 1.64 -18.67
N LYS A 125 0.26 1.96 -19.84
CA LYS A 125 1.16 1.07 -20.57
C LYS A 125 2.44 0.75 -19.77
N LEU A 126 2.87 1.67 -18.91
CA LEU A 126 4.07 1.54 -18.10
C LEU A 126 3.81 0.89 -16.74
N TRP A 127 2.56 0.62 -16.38
CA TRP A 127 2.21 0.16 -15.02
C TRP A 127 2.88 -1.15 -14.67
N LEU A 128 2.91 -2.09 -15.61
CA LEU A 128 3.54 -3.40 -15.42
C LEU A 128 5.06 -3.37 -15.68
N LEU A 129 5.60 -2.29 -16.24
CA LEU A 129 7.02 -2.22 -16.54
C LEU A 129 7.80 -1.61 -15.36
N PRO A 130 8.98 -2.16 -15.02
CA PRO A 130 9.87 -1.60 -13.99
C PRO A 130 10.61 -0.36 -14.51
N ILE A 131 9.86 0.63 -14.97
CA ILE A 131 10.32 1.94 -15.42
C ILE A 131 9.77 2.98 -14.45
N ALA A 132 10.59 3.95 -14.05
CA ALA A 132 10.17 5.01 -13.14
C ALA A 132 9.01 5.81 -13.76
N SER A 133 7.88 5.86 -13.06
CA SER A 133 6.69 6.62 -13.50
C SER A 133 5.83 7.13 -12.33
N SER A 134 6.34 7.03 -11.09
CA SER A 134 5.67 7.62 -9.91
C SER A 134 5.53 9.13 -10.08
N GLN A 135 4.44 9.70 -9.58
CA GLN A 135 4.21 11.15 -9.62
C GLN A 135 4.83 11.86 -8.42
N GLY A 136 5.11 13.16 -8.58
CA GLY A 136 5.65 14.01 -7.51
C GLY A 136 7.17 13.98 -7.41
N ASP A 137 7.70 14.64 -6.40
CA ASP A 137 9.14 14.82 -6.14
C ASP A 137 9.63 14.04 -4.91
N GLY A 138 8.72 13.38 -4.18
CA GLY A 138 9.00 12.68 -2.95
C GLY A 138 9.15 13.57 -1.71
N HIS A 139 8.95 14.88 -1.84
CA HIS A 139 9.03 15.87 -0.77
C HIS A 139 7.64 16.43 -0.45
N PHE A 140 6.88 16.81 -1.48
CA PHE A 140 5.52 17.31 -1.34
C PHE A 140 4.52 16.31 -1.90
N PHE A 141 3.54 15.96 -1.06
CA PHE A 141 2.49 15.02 -1.42
C PHE A 141 1.14 15.73 -1.41
N PRO A 142 0.32 15.56 -2.45
CA PRO A 142 -1.03 16.12 -2.48
C PRO A 142 -1.87 15.56 -1.32
N MET A 143 -2.50 16.47 -0.58
CA MET A 143 -3.35 16.13 0.56
C MET A 143 -4.82 16.20 0.18
N ARG A 144 -5.65 15.44 0.91
CA ARG A 144 -7.11 15.53 0.83
C ARG A 144 -7.54 16.93 1.25
N ALA A 145 -8.27 17.62 0.37
CA ALA A 145 -8.89 18.90 0.73
C ALA A 145 -9.87 18.66 1.90
N LEU A 146 -9.66 19.38 3.00
CA LEU A 146 -10.61 19.40 4.10
C LEU A 146 -11.76 20.32 3.69
N CYS A 147 -12.99 19.83 3.86
CA CYS A 147 -14.16 20.70 3.78
C CYS A 147 -14.00 21.76 4.88
N GLU A 148 -14.14 23.05 4.55
CA GLU A 148 -14.02 24.16 5.52
C GLU A 148 -14.92 23.95 6.76
N ALA A 149 -16.06 23.25 6.59
CA ALA A 149 -16.96 22.87 7.69
C ALA A 149 -16.36 21.94 8.76
N GLN A 150 -15.20 21.32 8.51
CA GLN A 150 -14.46 20.49 9.48
C GLN A 150 -13.26 21.21 10.09
N ASN A 151 -13.11 22.51 9.84
CA ASN A 151 -12.02 23.31 10.38
C ASN A 151 -12.35 23.69 11.83
N PRO A 152 -11.64 23.16 12.85
CA PRO A 152 -11.96 23.43 14.27
C PRO A 152 -11.79 24.90 14.64
N LEU A 153 -11.06 25.67 13.82
CA LEU A 153 -10.88 27.10 13.98
C LEU A 153 -12.13 27.90 13.61
N LEU A 154 -12.95 27.38 12.68
CA LEU A 154 -14.20 28.02 12.23
C LEU A 154 -15.40 27.59 13.08
N SER A 155 -15.33 26.45 13.79
CA SER A 155 -16.42 26.00 14.67
C SER A 155 -16.59 26.86 15.93
N ASN A 156 -15.61 27.70 16.27
CA ASN A 156 -15.65 28.57 17.45
C ASN A 156 -16.09 30.01 17.13
N GLU A 157 -16.19 30.40 15.86
CA GLU A 157 -16.62 31.76 15.49
C GLU A 157 -18.14 31.98 15.65
N GLU A 158 -18.96 30.91 15.59
CA GLU A 158 -20.42 31.03 15.79
C GLU A 158 -20.83 31.33 17.24
N GLN A 159 -19.91 31.29 18.21
CA GLN A 159 -20.24 31.45 19.63
C GLN A 159 -20.10 32.90 20.15
N TRP A 160 -19.69 33.87 19.32
CA TRP A 160 -19.34 35.23 19.78
C TRP A 160 -20.38 36.32 19.41
N GLU A 161 -21.52 35.98 18.81
CA GLU A 161 -22.51 36.98 18.35
C GLU A 161 -23.69 37.28 19.30
N ASP A 162 -23.77 36.70 20.51
CA ASP A 162 -24.97 36.86 21.38
C ASP A 162 -24.75 37.47 22.78
N ASP A 163 -23.60 38.11 23.04
CA ASP A 163 -23.37 38.83 24.32
C ASP A 163 -23.27 40.35 24.08
N GLY A 164 -24.39 40.97 23.71
CA GLY A 164 -24.50 42.40 23.39
C GLY A 164 -25.62 43.13 24.11
N ILE A 165 -25.39 43.46 25.39
CA ILE A 165 -25.75 44.71 26.10
C ILE A 165 -27.23 45.15 26.12
N ASP A 166 -27.82 45.20 27.33
CA ASP A 166 -28.73 46.28 27.76
C ASP A 166 -28.62 46.45 29.30
N GLU A 167 -27.65 47.25 29.75
CA GLU A 167 -27.73 47.93 31.05
C GLU A 167 -28.24 49.36 30.81
N GLU A 168 -29.37 49.74 31.41
CA GLU A 168 -29.73 51.15 31.62
C GLU A 168 -29.96 51.44 33.12
N PRO A 169 -29.72 52.69 33.58
CA PRO A 169 -29.29 52.98 34.94
C PRO A 169 -30.38 53.60 35.83
N HIS A 170 -30.11 53.58 37.14
CA HIS A 170 -30.87 54.17 38.24
C HIS A 170 -31.34 55.64 38.05
N GLY A 171 -32.54 55.94 38.55
CA GLY A 171 -32.76 57.12 39.41
C GLY A 171 -34.08 57.89 39.27
N LYS A 172 -35.03 57.68 40.20
CA LYS A 172 -35.51 58.66 41.21
C LYS A 172 -36.49 58.01 42.18
#